data_AF-A0A6I4M470-F1
#
_entry.id   AF-A0A6I4M470-F1
#
_cell.length_a   1.000
_cell.length_b   1.000
_cell.length_c   1.000
_cell.angle_alpha   90.00
_cell.angle_beta   90.00
_cell.angle_gamma   90.00
#
_symmetry.space_group_name_H-M   'P 1'
#
loop_
_entity.id
_entity.type
_entity.pdbx_description
1 polymer ?
#
loop_
_entity_poly.entity_id
_entity_poly.type
_entity_poly.pdbx_seq_one_letter_code
_entity_poly.pdbx_strand_id
1 'polypeptide(L)'
;MSRDTHPGVQCPHCHSHLALVPVPGNNAPAAVPAPPPTPPSTAPPAAVSAQVSVPPVTAKEEWQPPPVAEVLAAYAGRVKDSATAMRGAARVRDSLNRARTAAAQRRAAQRTARRTPKSA
;
A
#
# COMPACT_ATOMS: atom_id res chain seq x y z
N MET A 1 -1.02 -14.22 33.81
CA MET A 1 -1.41 -13.84 32.43
C MET A 1 -1.52 -12.32 32.41
N SER A 2 -0.38 -11.64 32.25
CA SER A 2 -0.33 -10.18 32.24
C SER A 2 -1.03 -9.68 30.97
N ARG A 3 -2.12 -8.94 31.10
CA ARG A 3 -2.73 -8.23 29.98
C ARG A 3 -1.78 -7.09 29.63
N ASP A 4 -1.24 -7.09 28.41
CA ASP A 4 -0.42 -6.01 27.87
C ASP A 4 -1.27 -4.75 27.70
N THR A 5 -1.51 -4.03 28.81
CA THR A 5 -2.08 -2.68 28.79
C THR A 5 -0.96 -1.73 28.38
N HIS A 6 -1.06 -1.15 27.18
CA HIS A 6 -0.05 -0.23 26.68
C HIS A 6 -0.35 1.19 27.18
N PRO A 7 0.57 1.84 27.94
CA PRO A 7 0.33 3.17 28.51
C PRO A 7 0.14 4.27 27.46
N GLY A 8 0.59 4.02 26.22
CA GLY A 8 0.45 4.94 25.10
C GLY A 8 -0.86 4.86 24.32
N VAL A 9 -1.75 3.91 24.64
CA VAL A 9 -3.03 3.74 23.92
C VAL A 9 -4.17 3.95 24.91
N GLN A 10 -4.75 5.15 24.88
CA GLN A 10 -5.86 5.55 25.74
C GLN A 10 -7.11 5.84 24.91
N CYS A 11 -8.29 5.52 25.45
CA CYS A 11 -9.56 5.90 24.84
C CYS A 11 -9.74 7.43 24.90
N PRO A 12 -10.03 8.12 23.77
CA PRO A 12 -10.21 9.57 23.76
C PRO A 12 -11.46 10.07 24.51
N HIS A 13 -12.39 9.18 24.86
CA HIS A 13 -13.63 9.55 25.55
C HIS A 13 -13.57 9.40 27.07
N CYS A 14 -12.78 8.46 27.59
CA CYS A 14 -12.74 8.17 29.02
C CYS A 14 -11.33 7.96 29.57
N HIS A 15 -10.28 8.16 28.77
CA HIS A 15 -8.86 8.05 29.14
C HIS A 15 -8.43 6.70 29.75
N SER A 16 -9.24 5.65 29.58
CA SER A 16 -8.88 4.31 30.04
C SER A 16 -7.80 3.68 29.16
N HIS A 17 -6.92 2.89 29.77
CA HIS A 17 -5.90 2.13 29.05
C HIS A 17 -6.52 0.99 28.26
N LEU A 18 -6.14 0.90 26.99
CA LEU A 18 -6.60 -0.15 26.07
C LEU A 18 -5.58 -1.29 26.01
N ALA A 19 -6.08 -2.52 25.83
CA ALA A 19 -5.27 -3.71 25.61
C ALA A 19 -5.34 -4.11 24.14
N LEU A 20 -4.18 -4.41 23.53
CA LEU A 20 -4.13 -4.90 22.15
C LEU A 20 -4.33 -6.42 22.15
N VAL A 21 -5.29 -6.90 21.35
CA VAL A 21 -5.52 -8.34 21.15
C VAL A 21 -4.92 -8.72 19.79
N PRO A 22 -3.89 -9.60 19.74
CA PRO A 22 -3.35 -10.07 18.48
C PRO A 22 -4.40 -10.85 17.70
N VAL A 23 -4.70 -10.43 16.47
CA VAL A 23 -5.51 -11.19 15.52
C VAL A 23 -4.58 -12.08 14.68
N PRO A 24 -4.69 -13.41 14.75
CA PRO A 24 -3.89 -14.29 13.90
C PRO A 24 -4.34 -14.15 12.44
N GLY A 25 -3.42 -13.69 11.57
CA GLY A 25 -3.65 -13.65 10.11
C GLY A 25 -3.02 -12.49 9.35
N ASN A 26 -2.53 -11.43 10.01
CA ASN A 26 -2.08 -10.21 9.32
C ASN A 26 -0.55 -10.07 9.13
N ASN A 27 0.18 -11.18 9.21
CA ASN A 27 1.63 -11.21 8.92
C ASN A 27 1.88 -11.85 7.55
N ALA A 28 1.57 -11.13 6.47
CA ALA A 28 2.04 -11.49 5.14
C ALA A 28 2.93 -10.37 4.59
N PRO A 29 4.23 -10.62 4.30
CA PRO A 29 5.03 -9.66 3.56
C PRO A 29 4.45 -9.50 2.15
N ALA A 30 4.21 -8.25 1.75
CA ALA A 30 3.68 -7.88 0.45
C ALA A 30 4.62 -8.34 -0.68
N ALA A 31 4.34 -9.51 -1.25
CA ALA A 31 4.89 -9.92 -2.54
C ALA A 31 4.18 -9.12 -3.64
N VAL A 32 4.98 -8.43 -4.46
CA VAL A 32 4.53 -7.63 -5.61
C VAL A 32 4.06 -8.59 -6.72
N PRO A 33 2.80 -8.54 -7.19
CA PRO A 33 2.41 -9.31 -8.37
C PRO A 33 2.82 -8.57 -9.65
N ALA A 34 3.49 -9.30 -10.56
CA ALA A 34 3.76 -8.92 -11.93
C ALA A 34 2.45 -8.78 -12.76
N PRO A 35 2.42 -7.97 -13.84
CA PRO A 35 1.20 -7.76 -14.62
C PRO A 35 0.83 -9.01 -15.46
N PRO A 36 -0.47 -9.35 -15.59
CA PRO A 36 -0.93 -10.44 -16.45
C PRO A 36 -0.99 -10.04 -17.94
N PRO A 37 -0.81 -10.99 -18.89
CA PRO A 37 -1.02 -10.74 -20.32
C PRO A 37 -2.50 -10.58 -20.66
N THR A 38 -2.79 -9.69 -21.61
CA THR A 38 -4.12 -9.37 -22.15
C THR A 38 -4.66 -10.47 -23.06
N PRO A 39 -5.94 -10.90 -22.94
CA PRO A 39 -6.62 -11.68 -23.97
C PRO A 39 -7.35 -10.77 -25.00
N PRO A 40 -7.48 -11.18 -26.28
CA PRO A 40 -8.23 -10.44 -27.27
C PRO A 40 -9.75 -10.66 -27.15
N SER A 41 -10.47 -9.58 -27.45
CA SER A 41 -11.91 -9.46 -27.56
C SER A 41 -12.46 -10.28 -28.74
N THR A 42 -13.49 -11.10 -28.52
CA THR A 42 -14.42 -11.53 -29.57
C THR A 42 -15.80 -11.84 -28.97
N ALA A 43 -16.84 -11.34 -29.62
CA ALA A 43 -18.25 -11.40 -29.23
C ALA A 43 -18.91 -12.78 -29.59
N PRO A 44 -20.18 -13.05 -29.22
CA PRO A 44 -20.69 -14.36 -28.77
C PRO A 44 -21.26 -15.26 -29.89
N PRO A 45 -21.67 -16.51 -29.57
CA PRO A 45 -23.11 -16.75 -29.40
C PRO A 45 -23.49 -17.76 -28.29
N ALA A 46 -24.74 -17.58 -27.81
CA ALA A 46 -25.70 -18.52 -27.22
C ALA A 46 -25.24 -19.95 -26.80
N ALA A 47 -25.50 -20.31 -25.53
CA ALA A 47 -26.12 -21.60 -25.17
C ALA A 47 -26.53 -21.69 -23.68
N VAL A 48 -27.85 -21.81 -23.47
CA VAL A 48 -28.54 -22.83 -22.65
C VAL A 48 -28.19 -23.02 -21.16
N SER A 49 -29.18 -22.62 -20.33
CA SER A 49 -29.73 -23.27 -19.13
C SER A 49 -28.81 -24.02 -18.15
N ALA A 50 -28.71 -23.47 -16.94
CA ALA A 50 -28.76 -24.25 -15.70
C ALA A 50 -29.37 -23.38 -14.59
N GLN A 51 -30.69 -23.36 -14.55
CA GLN A 51 -31.47 -22.78 -13.47
C GLN A 51 -31.40 -23.71 -12.26
N VAL A 52 -30.49 -23.40 -11.34
CA VAL A 52 -30.45 -23.99 -9.99
C VAL A 52 -31.44 -23.22 -9.14
N SER A 53 -32.62 -23.81 -8.96
CA SER A 53 -33.63 -23.31 -8.03
C SER A 53 -33.12 -23.50 -6.60
N VAL A 54 -32.55 -22.45 -6.00
CA VAL A 54 -32.23 -22.41 -4.58
C VAL A 54 -33.48 -21.90 -3.85
N PRO A 55 -34.04 -22.64 -2.87
CA PRO A 55 -35.17 -22.14 -2.08
C PRO A 55 -34.77 -20.85 -1.34
N PRO A 56 -35.70 -19.91 -1.08
CA PRO A 56 -35.37 -18.67 -0.40
C PRO A 56 -35.10 -18.97 1.06
N VAL A 57 -33.83 -19.20 1.39
CA VAL A 57 -33.39 -19.10 2.78
C VAL A 57 -33.33 -17.60 3.07
N THR A 58 -34.40 -17.09 3.69
CA THR A 58 -34.35 -15.87 4.49
C THR A 58 -33.33 -16.09 5.61
N ALA A 59 -32.05 -15.94 5.27
CA ALA A 59 -31.00 -15.78 6.24
C ALA A 59 -31.17 -14.38 6.80
N LYS A 60 -31.35 -14.30 8.12
CA LYS A 60 -31.09 -13.09 8.92
C LYS A 60 -29.87 -12.37 8.35
N GLU A 61 -29.89 -11.03 8.41
CA GLU A 61 -28.78 -10.11 8.16
C GLU A 61 -27.50 -10.49 8.93
N GLU A 62 -26.89 -11.60 8.57
CA GLU A 62 -25.52 -11.97 8.91
C GLU A 62 -24.69 -11.01 8.08
N TRP A 63 -23.94 -10.13 8.75
CA TRP A 63 -23.08 -9.17 8.09
C TRP A 63 -22.12 -9.90 7.15
N GLN A 64 -22.48 -9.94 5.86
CA GLN A 64 -21.61 -10.44 4.80
C GLN A 64 -20.74 -9.28 4.36
N PRO A 65 -19.40 -9.43 4.34
CA PRO A 65 -18.55 -8.40 3.79
C PRO A 65 -18.97 -8.18 2.33
N PRO A 66 -19.03 -6.91 1.88
CA PRO A 66 -19.49 -6.59 0.54
C PRO A 66 -18.63 -7.35 -0.48
N PRO A 67 -19.25 -7.89 -1.55
CA PRO A 67 -18.53 -8.65 -2.54
C PRO A 67 -17.40 -7.78 -3.12
N VAL A 68 -16.25 -8.40 -3.38
CA VAL A 68 -15.04 -7.70 -3.85
C VAL A 68 -15.31 -6.87 -5.12
N ALA A 69 -16.25 -7.29 -5.96
CA ALA A 69 -16.69 -6.54 -7.13
C ALA A 69 -17.26 -5.14 -6.78
N GLU A 70 -18.05 -5.03 -5.71
CA GLU A 70 -18.59 -3.75 -5.24
C GLU A 70 -17.49 -2.86 -4.63
N VAL A 71 -16.56 -3.45 -3.89
CA VAL A 71 -15.39 -2.73 -3.34
C VAL A 71 -14.50 -2.21 -4.47
N LEU A 72 -14.22 -3.03 -5.48
CA LEU A 72 -13.42 -2.62 -6.64
C LEU A 72 -14.16 -1.62 -7.51
N ALA A 73 -15.49 -1.72 -7.65
CA ALA A 73 -16.30 -0.74 -8.37
C ALA A 73 -16.17 0.66 -7.75
N ALA A 74 -16.09 0.78 -6.43
CA ALA A 74 -15.82 2.06 -5.74
C ALA A 74 -14.44 2.68 -6.08
N TYR A 75 -13.54 1.91 -6.70
CA TYR A 75 -12.23 2.37 -7.16
C TYR A 75 -12.07 2.32 -8.69
N ALA A 76 -12.98 1.68 -9.43
CA ALA A 76 -12.85 1.39 -10.86
C ALA A 76 -12.79 2.63 -11.76
N GLY A 77 -13.24 3.79 -11.27
CA GLY A 77 -13.16 5.08 -11.97
C GLY A 77 -12.10 6.04 -11.43
N ARG A 78 -11.29 5.64 -10.43
CA ARG A 78 -10.28 6.55 -9.87
C ARG A 78 -9.11 6.69 -10.82
N VAL A 79 -9.13 7.79 -11.57
CA VAL A 79 -7.99 8.24 -12.34
C VAL A 79 -6.93 8.72 -11.35
N LYS A 80 -5.76 8.06 -11.35
CA LYS A 80 -4.59 8.58 -10.64
C LYS A 80 -4.24 9.92 -11.27
N ASP A 81 -4.23 11.00 -10.47
CA ASP A 81 -3.85 12.34 -10.94
C ASP A 81 -2.42 12.31 -11.50
N SER A 82 -2.34 12.20 -12.83
CA SER A 82 -1.09 12.07 -13.57
C SER A 82 -0.22 13.32 -13.41
N ALA A 83 -0.84 14.50 -13.25
CA ALA A 83 -0.11 15.75 -13.01
C ALA A 83 0.56 15.73 -11.63
N THR A 84 -0.13 15.26 -10.60
CA THR A 84 0.47 15.09 -9.27
C THR A 84 1.56 14.01 -9.27
N ALA A 85 1.36 12.90 -9.98
CA ALA A 85 2.39 11.88 -10.14
C ALA A 85 3.65 12.41 -10.85
N MET A 86 3.48 13.17 -11.95
CA MET A 86 4.60 13.79 -12.67
C MET A 86 5.35 14.81 -11.80
N ARG A 87 4.62 15.65 -11.05
CA ARG A 87 5.23 16.60 -10.09
C ARG A 87 6.01 15.88 -9.00
N GLY A 88 5.46 14.79 -8.45
CA GLY A 88 6.16 13.94 -7.49
C GLY A 88 7.45 13.35 -8.08
N ALA A 89 7.36 12.79 -9.28
CA ALA A 89 8.52 12.24 -9.99
C ALA A 89 9.59 13.29 -10.31
N ALA A 90 9.21 14.53 -10.60
CA ALA A 90 10.16 15.63 -10.79
C ALA A 90 10.90 15.96 -9.48
N ARG A 91 10.18 16.10 -8.36
CA ARG A 91 10.80 16.36 -7.04
C ARG A 91 11.78 15.26 -6.63
N VAL A 92 11.46 14.00 -6.91
CA VAL A 92 12.36 12.86 -6.64
C VAL A 92 13.64 12.97 -7.45
N ARG A 93 13.54 13.27 -8.76
CA ARG A 93 14.71 13.48 -9.63
C ARG A 93 15.59 14.62 -9.13
N ASP A 94 15.00 15.76 -8.78
CA ASP A 94 15.74 16.90 -8.25
C ASP A 94 16.45 16.57 -6.94
N SER A 95 15.78 15.84 -6.05
CA SER A 95 16.36 15.39 -4.78
C SER A 95 17.56 14.47 -5.01
N LEU A 96 17.44 13.50 -5.91
CA LEU A 96 18.55 12.60 -6.25
C LEU A 96 19.73 13.35 -6.88
N ASN A 97 19.48 14.33 -7.74
CA ASN A 97 20.53 15.15 -8.34
C ASN A 97 21.24 16.01 -7.27
N ARG A 98 20.50 16.61 -6.33
CA ARG A 98 21.08 17.32 -5.18
C ARG A 98 21.91 16.39 -4.29
N ALA A 99 21.42 15.18 -4.02
CA ALA A 99 22.16 14.21 -3.22
C ALA A 99 23.47 13.78 -3.91
N ARG A 100 23.43 13.53 -5.23
CA ARG A 100 24.62 13.17 -6.01
C ARG A 100 25.66 14.28 -6.03
N THR A 101 25.25 15.53 -6.25
CA THR A 101 26.15 16.69 -6.25
C THR A 101 26.77 16.92 -4.88
N ALA A 102 25.98 16.85 -3.81
CA ALA A 102 26.49 16.95 -2.44
C ALA A 102 27.48 15.82 -2.10
N ALA A 103 27.19 14.58 -2.53
CA ALA A 103 28.12 13.46 -2.35
C ALA A 103 29.43 13.66 -3.11
N ALA A 104 29.38 14.19 -4.35
CA ALA A 104 30.57 14.52 -5.12
C ALA A 104 31.40 15.61 -4.43
N GLN A 105 30.77 16.66 -3.92
CA GLN A 105 31.43 17.73 -3.16
C GLN A 105 32.12 17.19 -1.90
N ARG A 106 31.44 16.34 -1.12
CA ARG A 106 32.05 15.71 0.06
C ARG A 106 33.28 14.88 -0.29
N ARG A 107 33.22 14.11 -1.39
CA ARG A 107 34.38 13.34 -1.86
C ARG A 107 35.53 14.26 -2.31
N ALA A 108 35.23 15.36 -2.99
CA ALA A 108 36.24 16.36 -3.37
C ALA A 108 36.91 16.98 -2.13
N ALA A 109 36.12 17.40 -1.14
CA ALA A 109 36.63 17.95 0.12
C ALA A 109 37.45 16.93 0.93
N GLN A 110 37.05 15.66 0.94
CA GLN A 110 37.83 14.60 1.58
C GLN A 110 39.17 14.37 0.87
N ARG A 111 39.21 14.47 -0.47
CA ARG A 111 40.45 14.35 -1.23
C ARG A 111 41.38 15.52 -0.97
N THR A 112 40.89 16.75 -0.89
CA THR A 112 41.71 17.92 -0.56
C THR A 112 42.25 17.82 0.87
N ALA A 113 41.41 17.45 1.85
CA ALA A 113 41.83 17.26 3.25
C ALA A 113 42.85 16.12 3.44
N ARG A 114 42.77 15.05 2.65
CA ARG A 114 43.80 13.99 2.65
C ARG A 114 45.10 14.42 1.97
N ARG A 115 45.02 15.36 1.03
CA ARG A 115 46.17 15.86 0.26
C ARG A 115 46.88 17.02 0.92
N THR A 116 46.30 17.69 1.92
CA THR A 116 47.06 18.61 2.78
C THR A 116 47.98 17.75 3.65
N PRO A 117 49.29 17.68 3.35
CA PRO A 117 50.20 16.96 4.23
C PRO A 117 50.18 17.67 5.58
N LYS A 118 50.12 16.90 6.67
CA LYS A 118 50.35 17.42 8.00
C LYS A 118 51.83 17.80 8.07
N SER A 119 52.14 19.04 7.66
CA SER A 119 53.46 19.63 7.83
C SER A 119 53.74 19.77 9.32
N ALA A 120 54.89 19.21 9.71
CA ALA A 120 55.62 19.23 10.99
C ALA A 120 55.07 20.12 12.11
#